data_AF-A0A2C6MBV3-F1
#
_entry.id   AF-A0A2C6MBV3-F1
#
_cell.length_a   1.000
_cell.length_b   1.000
_cell.length_c   1.000
_cell.angle_alpha   90.00
_cell.angle_beta   90.00
_cell.angle_gamma   90.00
#
_symmetry.space_group_name_H-M   'P 1'
#
loop_
_entity.id
_entity.type
_entity.pdbx_description
1 polymer ?
#
loop_
_entity_poly.entity_id
_entity_poly.type
_entity_poly.pdbx_seq_one_letter_code
_entity_poly.pdbx_strand_id
1 'polypeptide(L)' 'MCTFIAATRPGYNLNNLKETLKSLPGEIFKKTLPLEVPALSISSSDIRQRVREGRSIKYLLPEPVEQYIKENKIYL' A
#
# COMPACT_ATOMS: atom_id res chain seq x y z
N MET A 1 -15.95 -7.20 17.60
CA MET A 1 -14.60 -6.84 18.08
C MET A 1 -13.62 -7.01 16.92
N CYS A 2 -12.61 -6.16 16.76
CA CYS A 2 -11.65 -6.22 15.65
C CYS A 2 -10.20 -6.09 16.13
N THR A 3 -9.27 -6.53 15.27
CA THR A 3 -7.81 -6.46 15.45
C THR A 3 -7.22 -5.67 14.28
N PHE A 4 -6.25 -4.80 14.55
CA PHE A 4 -5.52 -4.05 13.54
C PHE A 4 -4.25 -4.79 13.14
N ILE A 5 -3.98 -4.88 11.83
CA ILE A 5 -2.71 -5.38 11.31
C ILE A 5 -1.94 -4.21 10.72
N ALA A 6 -0.79 -3.90 11.29
CA ALA A 6 0.09 -2.84 10.84
C ALA A 6 1.16 -3.42 9.90
N ALA A 7 0.86 -3.42 8.60
CA ALA A 7 1.78 -3.87 7.56
C ALA A 7 2.91 -2.84 7.32
N THR A 8 4.17 -3.27 7.32
CA THR A 8 5.28 -2.41 6.87
C THR A 8 5.33 -2.33 5.35
N ARG A 9 5.84 -1.20 4.85
CA ARG A 9 6.22 -1.03 3.46
C ARG A 9 7.75 -1.17 3.34
N PRO A 10 8.28 -1.75 2.25
CA PRO A 10 9.73 -1.83 2.03
C PRO A 10 10.39 -0.46 2.13
N GLY A 11 11.53 -0.39 2.81
CA GLY A 11 12.22 0.86 3.10
C GLY A 11 11.74 1.59 4.36
N TYR A 12 10.70 1.11 5.05
CA TYR A 12 10.33 1.57 6.39
C TYR A 12 10.94 0.67 7.47
N ASN A 13 11.60 1.28 8.46
CA ASN A 13 12.23 0.55 9.56
C ASN A 13 11.19 0.07 10.59
N LEU A 14 11.24 -1.23 10.95
CA LEU A 14 10.37 -1.84 11.95
C LEU A 14 10.49 -1.21 13.35
N ASN A 15 11.64 -0.61 13.69
CA ASN A 15 11.83 0.10 14.96
C ASN A 15 10.95 1.35 15.03
N ASN A 16 10.87 2.12 13.93
CA ASN A 16 10.01 3.30 13.83
C ASN A 16 8.54 2.90 13.95
N LEU A 17 8.15 1.75 13.39
CA LEU A 17 6.79 1.22 13.57
C LEU A 17 6.52 0.91 15.04
N LYS A 18 7.43 0.22 15.74
CA LYS A 18 7.26 -0.08 17.17
C LYS A 18 7.13 1.18 18.03
N GLU A 19 7.91 2.22 17.74
CA GLU A 19 7.81 3.51 18.43
C GLU A 19 6.47 4.20 18.16
N THR A 20 6.02 4.19 16.91
CA THR A 20 4.71 4.74 16.52
C THR A 20 3.57 3.96 17.16
N LEU A 21 3.69 2.64 17.30
CA LEU A 21 2.68 1.82 17.98
C LEU A 21 2.63 2.13 19.48
N LYS A 22 3.78 2.37 20.13
CA LYS A 22 3.84 2.72 21.56
C LYS A 22 3.16 4.05 21.90
N SER A 23 3.00 4.97 20.93
CA SER A 23 2.27 6.22 21.14
C SER A 23 0.75 6.07 21.04
N LEU A 24 0.24 4.90 20.62
CA LEU A 24 -1.18 4.61 20.58
C LEU A 24 -1.77 4.41 21.99
N PRO A 25 -3.05 4.77 22.22
CA PRO A 25 -3.76 4.43 23.45
C PRO A 25 -3.65 2.92 23.76
N GLY A 26 -3.47 2.56 25.04
CA GLY A 26 -3.12 1.19 25.44
C GLY A 26 -4.06 0.09 24.93
N GLU A 27 -5.35 0.38 24.81
CA GLU A 27 -6.33 -0.58 24.25
C GLU A 27 -6.19 -0.79 22.74
N ILE A 28 -5.76 0.25 22.01
CA ILE A 28 -5.50 0.18 20.56
C ILE A 28 -4.16 -0.51 20.32
N PHE A 29 -3.13 -0.18 21.11
CA PHE A 29 -1.82 -0.82 21.04
C PHE A 29 -1.91 -2.33 21.23
N LYS A 30 -2.63 -2.80 22.27
CA LYS A 30 -2.85 -4.23 22.53
C LYS A 30 -3.59 -4.96 21.40
N LYS A 31 -4.39 -4.24 20.62
CA LYS A 31 -5.18 -4.78 19.50
C LYS A 31 -4.50 -4.59 18.14
N THR A 32 -3.26 -4.13 18.10
CA THR A 32 -2.51 -3.89 16.86
C THR A 32 -1.32 -4.84 16.75
N LEU A 33 -1.25 -5.61 15.66
CA LEU A 33 -0.17 -6.56 15.38
C LEU A 33 0.65 -6.08 14.18
N PRO A 34 1.98 -5.91 14.31
CA PRO A 34 2.83 -5.59 13.17
C PRO A 34 3.00 -6.81 12.26
N LEU A 35 3.00 -6.59 10.94
CA LEU A 35 3.27 -7.60 9.92
C LEU A 35 4.29 -7.06 8.93
N GLU A 36 5.34 -7.83 8.66
CA GLU A 36 6.29 -7.50 7.60
C GLU A 36 5.75 -8.00 6.25
N VAL A 37 5.69 -7.10 5.26
CA VAL A 37 5.17 -7.42 3.93
C VAL A 37 6.31 -7.46 2.90
N PRO A 38 6.33 -8.46 1.99
CA PRO A 38 7.34 -8.57 0.94
C PRO A 38 7.40 -7.34 0.03
N ALA A 39 8.55 -7.17 -0.61
CA ALA A 39 8.84 -5.95 -1.33
C ALA A 39 8.14 -5.80 -2.68
N LEU A 40 6.96 -5.19 -2.68
CA LEU A 40 6.36 -4.54 -3.84
C LEU A 40 6.24 -3.03 -3.59
N SER A 41 7.20 -2.26 -4.11
CA SER A 41 7.14 -0.80 -4.05
C SER A 41 6.20 -0.23 -5.11
N ILE A 42 4.90 -0.53 -4.98
CA ILE A 42 3.84 -0.01 -5.86
C ILE A 42 3.01 1.02 -5.09
N SER A 43 2.58 2.09 -5.77
CA SER A 43 1.63 3.04 -5.20
C SER A 43 0.63 3.53 -6.23
N SER A 44 -0.59 3.85 -5.80
CA SER A 44 -1.63 4.36 -6.69
C SER A 44 -1.25 5.73 -7.30
N SER A 45 -0.51 6.57 -6.57
CA SER A 45 -0.03 7.86 -7.12
C SER A 45 0.89 7.65 -8.32
N ASP A 46 1.83 6.72 -8.20
CA ASP A 46 2.76 6.36 -9.27
C ASP A 46 2.05 5.68 -10.46
N ILE A 47 1.08 4.80 -10.19
CA ILE A 47 0.22 4.21 -11.24
C ILE A 47 -0.54 5.29 -12.02
N ARG A 48 -1.27 6.18 -11.32
CA ARG A 48 -2.04 7.25 -11.98
C ARG A 48 -1.15 8.20 -12.78
N GLN A 49 0.05 8.50 -12.27
CA GLN A 49 1.03 9.30 -12.99
C GLN A 49 1.52 8.59 -14.25
N ARG A 50 1.88 7.30 -14.18
CA ARG A 50 2.27 6.51 -15.36
C ARG A 50 1.19 6.52 -16.44
N VAL A 51 -0.08 6.33 -16.06
CA VAL A 51 -1.20 6.36 -17.01
C VAL A 51 -1.29 7.72 -17.72
N ARG A 52 -1.26 8.83 -16.97
CA ARG A 52 -1.26 10.20 -17.54
C ARG A 52 -0.10 10.47 -18.48
N GLU A 53 1.05 9.87 -18.21
CA GLU A 53 2.27 10.02 -19.01
C GLU A 53 2.38 8.99 -20.15
N GLY A 54 1.36 8.15 -20.36
CA GLY A 54 1.39 7.08 -21.37
C GLY A 54 2.42 5.96 -21.09
N ARG A 55 2.92 5.87 -19.85
CA ARG A 55 3.87 4.84 -19.43
C ARG A 55 3.14 3.54 -19.08
N SER A 56 3.79 2.40 -19.37
CA SER A 56 3.25 1.08 -19.06
C SER A 56 3.02 0.88 -17.55
N ILE A 57 1.88 0.26 -17.22
CA ILE A 57 1.51 -0.20 -15.87
C ILE A 57 1.39 -1.73 -15.79
N LYS A 58 1.90 -2.44 -16.81
CA LYS A 58 1.88 -3.91 -16.88
C LYS A 58 2.58 -4.51 -15.65
N TYR A 59 1.96 -5.55 -15.07
CA TYR A 59 2.40 -6.24 -13.86
C TYR A 59 2.36 -5.43 -12.55
N LEU A 60 1.93 -4.16 -12.59
CA LEU A 60 1.76 -3.35 -11.38
C LEU A 60 0.38 -3.52 -10.74
N LEU A 61 -0.53 -4.16 -11.46
CA LEU A 61 -1.92 -4.39 -11.10
C LEU A 61 -2.36 -5.77 -11.61
N PRO A 62 -3.47 -6.32 -11.09
CA PRO A 62 -4.17 -7.41 -11.75
C PRO A 62 -4.53 -7.00 -13.19
N GLU A 63 -4.35 -7.92 -14.13
CA GLU A 63 -4.63 -7.70 -15.56
C GLU A 63 -6.05 -7.15 -15.84
N PRO A 64 -7.13 -7.64 -15.21
CA PRO A 64 -8.47 -7.08 -15.43
C PRO A 64 -8.58 -5.59 -15.04
N VAL A 65 -7.82 -5.14 -14.05
CA VAL A 65 -7.81 -3.73 -13.61
C VAL A 65 -7.05 -2.87 -14.61
N GLU A 66 -5.92 -3.36 -15.13
CA GLU A 66 -5.18 -2.69 -16.21
C GLU A 66 -6.06 -2.50 -17.45
N GLN A 67 -6.78 -3.56 -17.85
CA GLN A 67 -7.70 -3.52 -18.98
C GLN A 67 -8.82 -2.52 -18.76
N TYR A 68 -9.45 -2.54 -17.57
CA TYR A 68 -10.53 -1.62 -17.22
C TYR A 68 -10.08 -0.15 -17.30
N ILE A 69 -8.88 0.18 -16.80
CA ILE A 69 -8.32 1.53 -16.88
C ILE A 69 -8.17 1.97 -18.34
N LYS A 70 -7.68 1.10 -19.23
CA LYS A 70 -7.49 1.39 -20.65
C LYS A 70 -8.81 1.60 -21.40
N GLU A 71 -9.77 0.70 -21.21
CA GLU A 71 -11.08 0.74 -21.90
C GLU A 71 -11.90 1.97 -21.49
N ASN A 72 -11.86 2.33 -20.21
CA ASN A 72 -12.66 3.42 -19.65
C ASN A 72 -11.88 4.74 -19.57
N LYS A 73 -10.65 4.79 -20.10
CA LYS A 73 -9.79 5.99 -20.11
C LYS A 73 -9.62 6.62 -18.72
N ILE A 74 -9.52 5.79 -17.68
CA ILE A 74 -9.40 6.27 -16.31
C ILE A 74 -8.00 6.85 -16.12
N TYR A 75 -7.92 8.06 -15.56
CA TYR A 75 -6.66 8.81 -15.36
C TYR A 75 -5.97 9.26 -16.65
N LEU A 76 -6.62 9.21 -17.82
CA LEU A 76 -6.12 9.85 -19.04
C LEU A 76 -6.49 11.33 -19.11
#